data_AF-A0A1U9MJQ3-F1
#
_entry.id   AF-A0A1U9MJQ3-F1
#
_cell.length_a   1.000
_cell.length_b   1.000
_cell.length_c   1.000
_cell.angle_alpha   90.00
_cell.angle_beta   90.00
_cell.angle_gamma   90.00
#
_symmetry.space_group_name_H-M   'P 1'
#
loop_
_entity.id
_entity.type
_entity.pdbx_description
1 polymer ?
#
loop_
_entity_poly.entity_id
_entity_poly.type
_entity_poly.pdbx_seq_one_letter_code
_entity_poly.pdbx_strand_id
1 'polypeptide(L)'
;MISTSYSSSVSQQVYNKPTVSAPKIDEQPKADPMKPVRLNVTDDASSLDDFSREQLSEVLLNKNGFYNEEQKLNAEYRLWKESADVYWQNRDSGKSRSDSLAAAIGNMDEAGPLERQTFFWNDNRAQLVKGYEFQSNKEGKEAKDFSIEDPLYKSLKDFYDKLAEDTTESLEKDGRVKDRVQNVDYIAIKNQYEIDQNTGYSFKV
;
A
#
# COMPACT_ATOMS: atom_id res chain seq x y z
N MET A 1 35.33 -36.21 51.36
CA MET A 1 36.20 -36.37 50.16
C MET A 1 36.29 -37.85 49.86
N ILE A 2 36.17 -38.27 48.59
CA ILE A 2 36.47 -39.64 48.10
C ILE A 2 35.51 -40.75 48.65
N SER A 3 35.06 -41.77 47.92
CA SER A 3 35.08 -42.03 46.45
C SER A 3 33.61 -42.09 45.94
N THR A 4 33.06 -42.99 45.12
CA THR A 4 33.54 -44.22 44.44
C THR A 4 32.80 -44.40 43.11
N SER A 5 33.52 -44.72 42.03
CA SER A 5 32.93 -45.06 40.72
C SER A 5 32.35 -46.48 40.73
N TYR A 6 31.19 -46.69 40.08
CA TYR A 6 30.73 -48.02 39.66
C TYR A 6 30.09 -47.97 38.27
N SER A 7 30.75 -48.64 37.32
CA SER A 7 30.15 -49.07 36.06
C SER A 7 29.88 -50.57 36.15
N SER A 8 28.65 -51.01 35.91
CA SER A 8 28.34 -52.42 35.66
C SER A 8 27.27 -52.53 34.58
N SER A 9 27.63 -53.17 33.47
CA SER A 9 26.72 -53.50 32.39
C SER A 9 26.09 -54.87 32.62
N VAL A 10 24.78 -54.99 32.42
CA VAL A 10 24.08 -56.27 32.34
C VAL A 10 23.15 -56.24 31.13
N SER A 11 23.41 -57.12 30.17
CA SER A 11 22.60 -57.26 28.97
C SER A 11 21.26 -57.95 29.28
N GLN A 12 20.16 -57.47 28.69
CA GLN A 12 18.98 -58.29 28.46
C GLN A 12 18.77 -58.48 26.96
N GLN A 13 18.94 -59.72 26.50
CA GLN A 13 18.43 -60.13 25.19
C GLN A 13 16.91 -60.31 25.29
N VAL A 14 16.15 -59.62 24.46
CA VAL A 14 14.71 -59.87 24.28
C VAL A 14 14.50 -60.45 22.89
N TYR A 15 13.70 -61.51 22.80
CA TYR A 15 13.48 -62.27 21.57
C TYR A 15 12.76 -61.46 20.48
N ASN A 16 13.18 -61.63 19.24
CA ASN A 16 12.46 -61.14 18.07
C ASN A 16 11.05 -61.77 17.99
N LYS A 17 10.03 -60.93 17.84
CA LYS A 17 8.78 -61.27 17.14
C LYS A 17 8.63 -60.34 15.94
N PRO A 18 8.25 -60.85 14.76
CA PRO A 18 8.01 -60.00 13.60
C PRO A 18 6.67 -59.27 13.76
N THR A 19 6.72 -57.99 14.09
CA THR A 19 5.57 -57.09 13.98
C THR A 19 5.63 -56.40 12.61
N VAL A 20 4.50 -56.35 11.91
CA VAL A 20 4.40 -55.88 10.52
C VAL A 20 4.96 -54.47 10.37
N SER A 21 5.76 -54.24 9.32
CA SER A 21 6.25 -52.91 8.97
C SER A 21 5.08 -51.95 8.72
N ALA A 22 4.91 -50.96 9.60
CA ALA A 22 4.25 -49.74 9.18
C ALA A 22 5.07 -49.12 8.03
N PRO A 23 4.43 -48.54 7.00
CA PRO A 23 5.15 -47.76 6.00
C PRO A 23 5.96 -46.67 6.69
N LYS A 24 7.14 -46.35 6.16
CA LYS A 24 7.71 -45.03 6.43
C LYS A 24 6.68 -44.01 5.93
N ILE A 25 6.19 -43.17 6.84
CA ILE A 25 5.77 -41.84 6.44
C ILE A 25 7.09 -41.14 6.11
N ASP A 26 7.42 -41.07 4.82
CA ASP A 26 8.52 -40.23 4.36
C ASP A 26 8.24 -38.81 4.88
N GLU A 27 9.27 -38.16 5.44
CA GLU A 27 9.13 -36.80 5.92
C GLU A 27 8.68 -35.93 4.75
N GLN A 28 7.43 -35.47 4.81
CA GLN A 28 6.90 -34.51 3.85
C GLN A 28 7.92 -33.36 3.79
N PRO A 29 8.51 -33.06 2.62
CA PRO A 29 9.51 -32.01 2.55
C PRO A 29 8.85 -30.74 3.07
N LYS A 30 9.40 -30.20 4.17
CA LYS A 30 8.95 -28.92 4.71
C LYS A 30 9.00 -27.94 3.54
N ALA A 31 7.83 -27.43 3.15
CA ALA A 31 7.78 -26.47 2.06
C ALA A 31 8.70 -25.32 2.44
N ASP A 32 9.74 -25.10 1.62
CA ASP A 32 10.49 -23.85 1.68
C ASP A 32 9.46 -22.72 1.66
N PRO A 33 9.56 -21.70 2.54
CA PRO A 33 8.67 -20.55 2.46
C PRO A 33 8.80 -19.99 1.05
N MET A 34 7.70 -20.10 0.27
CA MET A 34 7.76 -19.90 -1.18
C MET A 34 8.42 -18.57 -1.47
N LYS A 35 9.59 -18.61 -2.13
CA LYS A 35 10.30 -17.39 -2.52
C LYS A 35 9.32 -16.52 -3.29
N PRO A 36 9.12 -15.25 -2.87
CA PRO A 36 8.07 -14.41 -3.43
C PRO A 36 8.19 -14.37 -4.94
N VAL A 37 7.08 -14.67 -5.63
CA VAL A 37 7.05 -14.78 -7.08
C VAL A 37 7.24 -13.38 -7.66
N ARG A 38 8.42 -13.09 -8.20
CA ARG A 38 8.70 -11.80 -8.84
C ARG A 38 7.83 -11.65 -10.09
N LEU A 39 6.93 -10.67 -10.09
CA LEU A 39 6.21 -10.24 -11.29
C LEU A 39 7.22 -9.85 -12.38
N ASN A 40 6.96 -10.24 -13.63
CA ASN A 40 7.88 -10.03 -14.75
C ASN A 40 7.82 -8.58 -15.29
N VAL A 41 8.29 -7.65 -14.46
CA VAL A 41 8.47 -6.24 -14.80
C VAL A 41 9.82 -6.06 -15.48
N THR A 42 9.85 -5.34 -16.61
CA THR A 42 11.07 -4.89 -17.28
C THR A 42 11.19 -3.38 -17.15
N ASP A 43 12.28 -2.81 -17.67
CA ASP A 43 12.45 -1.35 -17.72
C ASP A 43 11.65 -0.70 -18.88
N ASP A 44 10.93 -1.51 -19.67
CA ASP A 44 9.91 -1.01 -20.60
C ASP A 44 8.60 -0.78 -19.83
N ALA A 45 8.13 0.47 -19.80
CA ALA A 45 6.88 0.85 -19.14
C ALA A 45 5.65 0.07 -19.64
N SER A 46 5.69 -0.45 -20.88
CA SER A 46 4.63 -1.30 -21.42
C SER A 46 4.55 -2.70 -20.80
N SER A 47 5.59 -3.13 -20.05
CA SER A 47 5.55 -4.41 -19.32
C SER A 47 4.55 -4.44 -18.16
N LEU A 48 4.00 -3.27 -17.77
CA LEU A 48 2.94 -3.11 -16.78
C LEU A 48 1.53 -2.96 -17.39
N ASP A 49 1.37 -3.03 -18.72
CA ASP A 49 0.09 -2.70 -19.36
C ASP A 49 -1.06 -3.67 -19.02
N ASP A 50 -0.75 -4.97 -18.88
CA ASP A 50 -1.70 -6.03 -18.54
C ASP A 50 -1.74 -6.34 -17.02
N PHE A 51 -1.06 -5.57 -16.17
CA PHE A 51 -1.03 -5.82 -14.72
C PHE A 51 -2.33 -5.37 -14.06
N SER A 52 -2.91 -6.22 -13.21
CA SER A 52 -4.03 -5.84 -12.35
C SER A 52 -3.60 -4.85 -11.26
N ARG A 53 -4.55 -4.06 -10.74
CA ARG A 53 -4.32 -3.08 -9.65
C ARG A 53 -3.57 -3.65 -8.44
N GLU A 54 -3.88 -4.90 -8.07
CA GLU A 54 -3.22 -5.58 -6.93
C GLU A 54 -1.76 -5.93 -7.26
N GLN A 55 -1.45 -6.33 -8.50
CA GLN A 55 -0.07 -6.55 -8.97
C GLN A 55 0.72 -5.24 -9.09
N LEU A 56 0.10 -4.15 -9.56
CA LEU A 56 0.70 -2.82 -9.53
C LEU A 56 1.00 -2.40 -8.08
N SER A 57 0.11 -2.76 -7.15
CA SER A 57 0.29 -2.49 -5.72
C SER A 57 1.37 -3.34 -5.06
N GLU A 58 1.59 -4.58 -5.49
CA GLU A 58 2.78 -5.37 -5.12
C GLU A 58 4.09 -4.68 -5.57
N VAL A 59 4.10 -4.07 -6.77
CA VAL A 59 5.23 -3.26 -7.25
C VAL A 59 5.45 -2.01 -6.39
N LEU A 60 4.38 -1.30 -6.01
CA LEU A 60 4.48 -0.11 -5.14
C LEU A 60 4.92 -0.42 -3.71
N LEU A 61 4.36 -1.45 -3.10
CA LEU A 61 4.72 -1.87 -1.74
C LEU A 61 6.14 -2.44 -1.68
N ASN A 62 6.62 -3.05 -2.76
CA ASN A 62 8.00 -3.53 -2.96
C ASN A 62 8.60 -4.29 -1.76
N LYS A 63 7.79 -5.03 -0.98
CA LYS A 63 8.17 -5.69 0.29
C LYS A 63 9.31 -6.73 0.14
N ASN A 64 9.69 -7.05 -1.10
CA ASN A 64 10.76 -7.99 -1.46
C ASN A 64 12.04 -7.29 -1.99
N GLY A 65 12.02 -5.97 -2.20
CA GLY A 65 13.14 -5.20 -2.78
C GLY A 65 13.46 -5.55 -4.23
N PHE A 66 12.47 -5.95 -5.02
CA PHE A 66 12.64 -6.49 -6.38
C PHE A 66 12.44 -5.46 -7.51
N TYR A 67 11.84 -4.31 -7.19
CA TYR A 67 11.47 -3.27 -8.14
C TYR A 67 12.27 -1.99 -7.88
N ASN A 68 12.62 -1.27 -8.94
CA ASN A 68 13.31 0.01 -8.85
C ASN A 68 12.32 1.19 -8.80
N GLU A 69 12.81 2.42 -8.59
CA GLU A 69 11.95 3.60 -8.47
C GLU A 69 11.25 3.96 -9.80
N GLU A 70 11.82 3.66 -10.95
CA GLU A 70 11.18 3.87 -12.26
C GLU A 70 10.00 2.91 -12.47
N GLN A 71 10.16 1.64 -12.09
CA GLN A 71 9.11 0.62 -12.11
C GLN A 71 7.98 0.96 -11.12
N LYS A 72 8.30 1.53 -9.95
CA LYS A 72 7.31 2.08 -9.01
C LYS A 72 6.58 3.28 -9.61
N LEU A 73 7.29 4.27 -10.15
CA LEU A 73 6.69 5.45 -10.79
C LEU A 73 5.77 5.08 -11.97
N ASN A 74 6.16 4.09 -12.77
CA ASN A 74 5.31 3.56 -13.83
C ASN A 74 4.03 2.91 -13.27
N ALA A 75 4.12 2.14 -12.16
CA ALA A 75 2.95 1.58 -11.50
C ALA A 75 2.04 2.64 -10.85
N GLU A 76 2.61 3.68 -10.22
CA GLU A 76 1.84 4.85 -9.72
C GLU A 76 1.11 5.54 -10.88
N TYR A 77 1.77 5.72 -12.03
CA TYR A 77 1.17 6.31 -13.22
C TYR A 77 0.00 5.48 -13.78
N ARG A 78 0.10 4.13 -13.83
CA ARG A 78 -1.02 3.28 -14.29
C ARG A 78 -2.23 3.41 -13.36
N LEU A 79 -2.04 3.29 -12.05
CA LEU A 79 -3.13 3.41 -11.06
C LEU A 79 -3.74 4.82 -11.05
N TRP A 80 -2.91 5.87 -11.15
CA TRP A 80 -3.39 7.25 -11.30
C TRP A 80 -4.24 7.41 -12.56
N LYS A 81 -3.79 6.82 -13.67
CA LYS A 81 -4.47 6.92 -14.96
C LYS A 81 -5.85 6.28 -14.93
N GLU A 82 -6.04 5.14 -14.26
CA GLU A 82 -7.38 4.53 -14.11
C GLU A 82 -8.39 5.51 -13.51
N SER A 83 -8.06 6.13 -12.37
CA SER A 83 -8.95 7.11 -11.72
C SER A 83 -9.07 8.43 -12.51
N ALA A 84 -8.03 8.84 -13.25
CA ALA A 84 -8.08 10.00 -14.14
C ALA A 84 -8.98 9.76 -15.36
N ASP A 85 -8.89 8.59 -16.00
CA ASP A 85 -9.72 8.22 -17.15
C ASP A 85 -11.20 8.11 -16.73
N VAL A 86 -11.49 7.60 -15.52
CA VAL A 86 -12.84 7.63 -14.92
C VAL A 86 -13.33 9.07 -14.72
N TYR A 87 -12.49 9.98 -14.20
CA TYR A 87 -12.86 11.41 -14.09
C TYR A 87 -13.18 12.00 -15.47
N TRP A 88 -12.31 11.81 -16.48
CA TRP A 88 -12.50 12.39 -17.81
C TRP A 88 -13.71 11.82 -18.55
N GLN A 89 -13.96 10.52 -18.48
CA GLN A 89 -15.17 9.89 -19.04
C GLN A 89 -16.47 10.51 -18.45
N ASN A 90 -16.46 10.84 -17.16
CA ASN A 90 -17.59 11.50 -16.50
C ASN A 90 -17.72 12.99 -16.88
N ARG A 91 -16.59 13.69 -17.07
CA ARG A 91 -16.57 15.08 -17.59
C ARG A 91 -17.07 15.19 -19.03
N ASP A 92 -16.64 14.27 -19.89
CA ASP A 92 -16.97 14.29 -21.33
C ASP A 92 -18.39 13.79 -21.60
N SER A 93 -18.96 12.97 -20.71
CA SER A 93 -20.41 12.70 -20.65
C SER A 93 -21.24 13.85 -20.04
N GLY A 94 -20.61 15.00 -19.77
CA GLY A 94 -21.29 16.25 -19.40
C GLY A 94 -21.62 16.42 -17.92
N LYS A 95 -21.14 15.55 -17.02
CA LYS A 95 -21.36 15.68 -15.57
C LYS A 95 -20.58 16.85 -14.99
N SER A 96 -20.96 17.33 -13.80
CA SER A 96 -20.25 18.41 -13.12
C SER A 96 -18.84 18.01 -12.68
N ARG A 97 -18.03 18.96 -12.19
CA ARG A 97 -16.68 18.63 -11.68
C ARG A 97 -16.76 17.82 -10.40
N SER A 98 -17.66 18.17 -9.48
CA SER A 98 -17.88 17.38 -8.26
C SER A 98 -18.38 15.97 -8.58
N ASP A 99 -19.34 15.81 -9.51
CA ASP A 99 -19.85 14.49 -9.90
C ASP A 99 -18.77 13.59 -10.51
N SER A 100 -17.84 14.19 -11.27
CA SER A 100 -16.74 13.46 -11.92
C SER A 100 -15.64 13.08 -10.92
N LEU A 101 -15.37 13.94 -9.92
CA LEU A 101 -14.44 13.64 -8.83
C LEU A 101 -15.02 12.56 -7.90
N ALA A 102 -16.33 12.61 -7.60
CA ALA A 102 -17.03 11.57 -6.87
C ALA A 102 -16.94 10.20 -7.56
N ALA A 103 -16.98 10.16 -8.90
CA ALA A 103 -16.78 8.93 -9.67
C ALA A 103 -15.33 8.40 -9.56
N ALA A 104 -14.33 9.27 -9.63
CA ALA A 104 -12.93 8.88 -9.46
C ALA A 104 -12.62 8.39 -8.04
N ILE A 105 -13.18 9.03 -7.01
CA ILE A 105 -13.09 8.55 -5.62
C ILE A 105 -13.78 7.18 -5.48
N GLY A 106 -14.92 6.97 -6.14
CA GLY A 106 -15.58 5.65 -6.19
C GLY A 106 -14.71 4.56 -6.80
N ASN A 107 -14.00 4.85 -7.90
CA ASN A 107 -13.02 3.94 -8.48
C ASN A 107 -11.80 3.70 -7.57
N MET A 108 -11.39 4.67 -6.75
CA MET A 108 -10.40 4.44 -5.69
C MET A 108 -10.97 3.61 -4.52
N ASP A 109 -12.27 3.70 -4.23
CA ASP A 109 -12.93 2.87 -3.21
C ASP A 109 -13.11 1.41 -3.64
N GLU A 110 -12.98 1.09 -4.93
CA GLU A 110 -12.90 -0.29 -5.46
C GLU A 110 -11.52 -0.96 -5.23
N ALA A 111 -10.53 -0.21 -4.69
CA ALA A 111 -9.16 -0.67 -4.48
C ALA A 111 -9.03 -1.91 -3.57
N GLY A 112 -8.07 -2.77 -3.93
CA GLY A 112 -7.72 -3.98 -3.18
C GLY A 112 -6.98 -3.72 -1.87
N PRO A 113 -6.79 -4.74 -1.02
CA PRO A 113 -6.16 -4.60 0.28
C PRO A 113 -4.67 -4.25 0.21
N LEU A 114 -3.94 -4.61 -0.86
CA LEU A 114 -2.57 -4.14 -1.05
C LEU A 114 -2.53 -2.70 -1.55
N GLU A 115 -3.41 -2.31 -2.48
CA GLU A 115 -3.48 -0.95 -3.02
C GLU A 115 -3.73 0.09 -1.91
N ARG A 116 -4.68 -0.19 -1.02
CA ARG A 116 -5.01 0.64 0.15
C ARG A 116 -3.87 0.79 1.16
N GLN A 117 -2.91 -0.15 1.18
CA GLN A 117 -1.68 -0.03 2.00
C GLN A 117 -0.62 0.90 1.39
N THR A 118 -0.78 1.35 0.13
CA THR A 118 0.23 2.21 -0.52
C THR A 118 0.09 3.67 -0.09
N PHE A 119 1.22 4.37 0.01
CA PHE A 119 1.21 5.84 0.16
C PHE A 119 0.49 6.52 -1.01
N PHE A 120 0.75 6.05 -2.24
CA PHE A 120 0.14 6.54 -3.47
C PHE A 120 -1.40 6.58 -3.38
N TRP A 121 -2.04 5.48 -2.97
CA TRP A 121 -3.50 5.43 -2.88
C TRP A 121 -4.04 6.42 -1.85
N ASN A 122 -3.40 6.51 -0.69
CA ASN A 122 -3.82 7.43 0.37
C ASN A 122 -3.63 8.91 -0.02
N ASP A 123 -2.52 9.26 -0.68
CA ASP A 123 -2.24 10.62 -1.18
C ASP A 123 -3.22 11.04 -2.28
N ASN A 124 -3.32 10.23 -3.34
CA ASN A 124 -4.18 10.51 -4.49
C ASN A 124 -5.66 10.57 -4.06
N ARG A 125 -6.09 9.69 -3.14
CA ARG A 125 -7.48 9.74 -2.61
C ARG A 125 -7.72 10.97 -1.74
N ALA A 126 -6.80 11.33 -0.84
CA ALA A 126 -6.94 12.55 -0.03
C ALA A 126 -6.98 13.82 -0.91
N GLN A 127 -6.15 13.88 -1.96
CA GLN A 127 -6.16 14.94 -2.95
C GLN A 127 -7.49 15.01 -3.72
N LEU A 128 -8.02 13.87 -4.19
CA LEU A 128 -9.31 13.81 -4.89
C LEU A 128 -10.48 14.22 -3.99
N VAL A 129 -10.50 13.81 -2.73
CA VAL A 129 -11.56 14.20 -1.77
C VAL A 129 -11.50 15.71 -1.49
N LYS A 130 -10.33 16.29 -1.24
CA LYS A 130 -10.19 17.76 -1.09
C LYS A 130 -10.62 18.50 -2.36
N GLY A 131 -10.29 17.96 -3.53
CA GLY A 131 -10.76 18.47 -4.82
C GLY A 131 -12.29 18.41 -4.94
N TYR A 132 -12.91 17.30 -4.52
CA TYR A 132 -14.36 17.11 -4.54
C TYR A 132 -15.08 18.12 -3.63
N GLU A 133 -14.64 18.25 -2.37
CA GLU A 133 -15.18 19.22 -1.41
C GLU A 133 -15.19 20.65 -1.98
N PHE A 134 -14.04 21.08 -2.53
CA PHE A 134 -13.90 22.40 -3.14
C PHE A 134 -14.82 22.61 -4.34
N GLN A 135 -14.92 21.64 -5.27
CA GLN A 135 -15.82 21.78 -6.42
C GLN A 135 -17.30 21.66 -6.03
N SER A 136 -17.65 20.83 -5.04
CA SER A 136 -19.03 20.68 -4.55
C SER A 136 -19.54 22.00 -3.95
N ASN A 137 -18.74 22.59 -3.04
CA ASN A 137 -19.04 23.89 -2.45
C ASN A 137 -19.13 25.00 -3.51
N LYS A 138 -18.22 25.00 -4.50
CA LYS A 138 -18.25 25.96 -5.62
C LYS A 138 -19.44 25.78 -6.56
N GLU A 139 -19.96 24.57 -6.70
CA GLU A 139 -21.15 24.24 -7.49
C GLU A 139 -22.46 24.41 -6.69
N GLY A 140 -22.39 24.83 -5.41
CA GLY A 140 -23.56 25.00 -4.54
C GLY A 140 -24.20 23.67 -4.09
N LYS A 141 -23.46 22.57 -4.16
CA LYS A 141 -23.90 21.22 -3.78
C LYS A 141 -23.43 20.87 -2.37
N GLU A 142 -24.32 20.27 -1.58
CA GLU A 142 -23.96 19.59 -0.34
C GLU A 142 -22.90 18.51 -0.63
N ALA A 143 -21.73 18.62 0.01
CA ALA A 143 -20.63 17.68 -0.19
C ALA A 143 -20.93 16.37 0.55
N LYS A 144 -20.96 15.26 -0.18
CA LYS A 144 -20.98 13.92 0.41
C LYS A 144 -19.69 13.69 1.23
N ASP A 145 -19.84 13.13 2.42
CA ASP A 145 -18.68 12.62 3.17
C ASP A 145 -18.05 11.40 2.46
N PHE A 146 -16.74 11.50 2.23
CA PHE A 146 -15.88 10.46 1.65
C PHE A 146 -14.72 10.09 2.58
N SER A 147 -14.76 10.49 3.86
CA SER A 147 -13.78 10.13 4.88
C SER A 147 -13.69 8.60 5.09
N ILE A 148 -12.53 8.15 5.56
CA ILE A 148 -12.26 6.75 5.88
C ILE A 148 -11.43 6.64 7.17
N GLU A 149 -11.58 5.53 7.89
CA GLU A 149 -10.88 5.25 9.15
C GLU A 149 -9.46 4.69 8.95
N ASP A 150 -8.69 5.28 8.01
CA ASP A 150 -7.27 5.01 7.84
C ASP A 150 -6.41 6.17 8.38
N PRO A 151 -5.41 5.92 9.25
CA PRO A 151 -4.58 6.98 9.82
C PRO A 151 -3.72 7.74 8.80
N LEU A 152 -3.17 7.06 7.78
CA LEU A 152 -2.34 7.69 6.75
C LEU A 152 -3.18 8.58 5.85
N TYR A 153 -4.36 8.10 5.43
CA TYR A 153 -5.35 8.94 4.75
C TYR A 153 -5.70 10.18 5.57
N LYS A 154 -5.96 10.03 6.88
CA LYS A 154 -6.32 11.16 7.76
C LYS A 154 -5.19 12.19 7.82
N SER A 155 -3.95 11.78 8.09
CA SER A 155 -2.80 12.70 8.08
C SER A 155 -2.60 13.41 6.74
N LEU A 156 -2.83 12.72 5.62
CA LEU A 156 -2.74 13.32 4.28
C LEU A 156 -3.93 14.26 3.98
N LYS A 157 -5.14 13.95 4.46
CA LYS A 157 -6.31 14.83 4.31
C LYS A 157 -6.15 16.10 5.13
N ASP A 158 -5.72 16.00 6.39
CA ASP A 158 -5.41 17.15 7.25
C ASP A 158 -4.33 18.03 6.62
N PHE A 159 -3.30 17.41 6.01
CA PHE A 159 -2.29 18.11 5.21
C PHE A 159 -2.89 18.85 4.01
N TYR A 160 -3.76 18.22 3.21
CA TYR A 160 -4.41 18.88 2.06
C TYR A 160 -5.42 19.96 2.47
N ASP A 161 -6.02 19.84 3.65
CA ASP A 161 -6.86 20.88 4.23
C ASP A 161 -6.03 22.12 4.57
N LYS A 162 -4.97 21.95 5.36
CA LYS A 162 -4.00 23.01 5.69
C LYS A 162 -3.34 23.62 4.44
N LEU A 163 -2.91 22.80 3.47
CA LEU A 163 -2.25 23.27 2.26
C LEU A 163 -3.14 24.22 1.44
N ALA A 164 -4.45 23.99 1.43
CA ALA A 164 -5.40 24.87 0.75
C ALA A 164 -5.54 26.23 1.47
N GLU A 165 -5.54 26.23 2.80
CA GLU A 165 -5.56 27.44 3.63
C GLU A 165 -4.25 28.24 3.48
N ASP A 166 -3.09 27.59 3.70
CA ASP A 166 -1.75 28.17 3.50
C ASP A 166 -1.57 28.77 2.09
N THR A 167 -2.09 28.09 1.07
CA THR A 167 -2.06 28.56 -0.33
C THR A 167 -2.98 29.77 -0.54
N THR A 168 -4.11 29.84 0.16
CA THR A 168 -5.04 30.97 0.03
C THR A 168 -4.44 32.22 0.67
N GLU A 169 -3.89 32.14 1.90
CA GLU A 169 -3.17 33.26 2.52
C GLU A 169 -1.98 33.70 1.65
N SER A 170 -1.22 32.75 1.09
CA SER A 170 -0.04 33.07 0.27
C SER A 170 -0.39 33.75 -1.05
N LEU A 171 -1.47 33.32 -1.71
CA LEU A 171 -1.97 33.98 -2.92
C LEU A 171 -2.46 35.42 -2.65
N GLU A 172 -3.12 35.66 -1.52
CA GLU A 172 -3.55 37.00 -1.11
C GLU A 172 -2.38 37.92 -0.70
N LYS A 173 -1.30 37.35 -0.17
CA LYS A 173 -0.19 38.07 0.48
C LYS A 173 1.04 38.31 -0.39
N ASP A 174 1.48 37.31 -1.16
CA ASP A 174 2.63 37.41 -2.05
C ASP A 174 2.47 36.73 -3.43
N GLY A 175 1.25 36.27 -3.74
CA GLY A 175 0.89 35.74 -5.06
C GLY A 175 1.43 34.33 -5.35
N ARG A 176 1.88 33.58 -4.33
CA ARG A 176 2.51 32.26 -4.51
C ARG A 176 1.59 31.10 -4.17
N VAL A 177 1.68 30.05 -4.98
CA VAL A 177 1.13 28.71 -4.66
C VAL A 177 2.18 27.92 -3.87
N LYS A 178 1.74 27.13 -2.88
CA LYS A 178 2.61 26.21 -2.12
C LYS A 178 2.78 24.90 -2.89
N ASP A 179 4.02 24.45 -3.07
CA ASP A 179 4.30 23.11 -3.59
C ASP A 179 4.19 22.06 -2.47
N ARG A 180 3.43 20.98 -2.71
CA ARG A 180 3.32 19.86 -1.76
C ARG A 180 4.64 19.10 -1.60
N VAL A 181 5.41 18.95 -2.69
CA VAL A 181 6.60 18.08 -2.73
C VAL A 181 7.75 18.68 -1.92
N GLN A 182 7.75 20.01 -1.76
CA GLN A 182 8.71 20.76 -0.95
C GLN A 182 8.17 21.08 0.46
N ASN A 183 6.95 20.66 0.81
CA ASN A 183 6.36 20.93 2.12
C ASN A 183 6.91 19.96 3.18
N VAL A 184 7.41 20.51 4.29
CA VAL A 184 8.00 19.74 5.39
C VAL A 184 7.02 18.76 6.03
N ASP A 185 5.73 19.08 6.08
CA ASP A 185 4.70 18.22 6.68
C ASP A 185 4.45 16.99 5.78
N TYR A 186 4.34 17.20 4.48
CA TYR A 186 4.19 16.12 3.49
C TYR A 186 5.40 15.19 3.46
N ILE A 187 6.61 15.76 3.50
CA ILE A 187 7.87 15.00 3.60
C ILE A 187 7.89 14.18 4.91
N ALA A 188 7.46 14.75 6.04
CA ALA A 188 7.39 14.03 7.31
C ALA A 188 6.40 12.83 7.25
N ILE A 189 5.20 13.02 6.69
CA ILE A 189 4.21 11.95 6.55
C ILE A 189 4.74 10.83 5.64
N LYS A 190 5.37 11.18 4.50
CA LYS A 190 5.97 10.18 3.59
C LYS A 190 7.12 9.43 4.25
N ASN A 191 8.03 10.13 4.94
CA ASN A 191 9.14 9.49 5.66
C ASN A 191 8.63 8.54 6.76
N GLN A 192 7.56 8.90 7.48
CA GLN A 192 6.97 8.02 8.49
C GLN A 192 6.36 6.76 7.87
N TYR A 193 5.62 6.89 6.76
CA TYR A 193 5.14 5.73 6.00
C TYR A 193 6.27 4.80 5.56
N GLU A 194 7.38 5.35 5.06
CA GLU A 194 8.54 4.56 4.64
C GLU A 194 9.21 3.85 5.83
N ILE A 195 9.23 4.46 7.02
CA ILE A 195 9.68 3.82 8.27
C ILE A 195 8.73 2.68 8.67
N ASP A 196 7.42 2.90 8.65
CA ASP A 196 6.42 1.92 9.07
C ASP A 196 6.44 0.67 8.15
N GLN A 197 6.56 0.85 6.83
CA GLN A 197 6.71 -0.28 5.88
C GLN A 197 8.02 -1.06 6.08
N ASN A 198 9.14 -0.38 6.34
CA ASN A 198 10.44 -1.03 6.53
C ASN A 198 10.59 -1.72 7.89
N THR A 199 9.86 -1.28 8.92
CA THR A 199 9.95 -1.84 10.29
C THR A 199 8.82 -2.82 10.63
N GLY A 200 7.69 -2.77 9.90
CA GLY A 200 6.50 -3.56 10.19
C GLY A 200 5.73 -3.08 11.44
N TYR A 201 6.10 -1.95 12.03
CA TYR A 201 5.40 -1.29 13.13
C TYR A 201 4.68 -0.06 12.60
N SER A 202 3.36 0.03 12.84
CA SER A 202 2.65 1.30 12.70
C SER A 202 2.54 2.02 14.03
N PHE A 203 2.97 3.29 14.08
CA PHE A 203 2.75 4.13 15.25
C PHE A 203 1.32 4.65 15.25
N LYS A 204 0.51 4.19 16.21
CA LYS A 204 -0.75 4.86 16.54
C LYS A 204 -0.45 6.07 17.42
N VAL A 205 -0.87 7.23 16.95
CA VAL A 205 -1.01 8.48 17.70
C VAL A 205 -2.49 8.68 18.03
#